data_AF-A0A7Y2AP00-F1
#
_entry.id   AF-A0A7Y2AP00-F1
#
_cell.length_a   1.000
_cell.length_b   1.000
_cell.length_c   1.000
_cell.angle_alpha   90.00
_cell.angle_beta   90.00
_cell.angle_gamma   90.00
#
_symmetry.space_group_name_H-M   'P 1'
#
loop_
_entity.id
_entity.type
_entity.pdbx_description
1 polymer ?
#
loop_
_entity_poly.entity_id
_entity_poly.type
_entity_poly.pdbx_seq_one_letter_code
_entity_poly.pdbx_strand_id
1 'polypeptide(L)'
;MSRFKDLPLEFSPGDKHRYCNSGYLLLARIIEEASGMPYREFVQQRLFDVAALTHTYCDGQTHIIHHRAAGYSRWGGKLRNAAYVIFENDYWCRQHHVERP
;
A
#
# COMPACT_ATOMS: atom_id res chain seq x y z
N MET A 1 -10.51 2.16 10.61
CA MET A 1 -9.29 2.16 11.47
C MET A 1 -9.46 1.30 12.74
N SER A 2 -10.22 0.20 12.71
CA SER A 2 -10.47 -0.62 13.93
C SER A 2 -9.35 -1.60 14.27
N ARG A 3 -8.49 -1.99 13.31
CA ARG A 3 -7.50 -3.07 13.50
C ARG A 3 -6.39 -2.78 14.54
N PHE A 4 -6.13 -1.51 14.89
CA PHE A 4 -4.99 -1.15 15.74
C PHE A 4 -5.22 0.10 16.63
N LYS A 5 -6.47 0.58 16.71
CA LYS A 5 -6.82 1.76 17.53
C LYS A 5 -6.53 1.54 19.02
N ASP A 6 -6.79 0.33 19.50
CA ASP A 6 -6.74 -0.01 20.93
C ASP A 6 -5.49 -0.81 21.31
N LEU A 7 -4.50 -0.90 20.40
CA LEU A 7 -3.23 -1.57 20.67
C LEU A 7 -2.29 -0.62 21.43
N PRO A 8 -1.48 -1.15 22.37
CA PRO A 8 -0.49 -0.33 23.07
C PRO A 8 0.61 0.14 22.12
N LEU A 9 1.20 1.29 22.43
CA LEU A 9 2.42 1.74 21.76
C LEU A 9 3.56 0.78 22.08
N GLU A 10 4.27 0.34 21.04
CA GLU A 10 5.44 -0.52 21.23
C GLU A 10 6.69 0.26 21.70
N PHE A 11 6.71 1.58 21.48
CA PHE A 11 7.71 2.52 21.96
C PHE A 11 7.16 3.95 21.84
N SER A 12 7.72 4.91 22.57
CA SER A 12 7.31 6.32 22.49
C SER A 12 7.60 6.91 21.11
N PRO A 13 6.77 7.82 20.59
CA PRO A 13 7.01 8.48 19.31
C PRO A 13 8.36 9.21 19.29
N GLY A 14 9.17 8.98 18.25
CA GLY A 14 10.48 9.62 18.07
C GLY A 14 11.67 8.83 18.62
N ASP A 15 11.46 7.88 19.55
CA ASP A 15 12.55 7.14 20.17
C ASP A 15 13.20 6.11 19.24
N LYS A 16 12.39 5.47 18.37
CA LYS A 16 12.81 4.41 17.46
C LYS A 16 12.09 4.50 16.12
N HIS A 17 12.70 3.94 15.08
CA HIS A 17 12.08 3.74 13.77
C HIS A 17 11.88 2.24 13.52
N ARG A 18 10.64 1.85 13.18
CA ARG A 18 10.32 0.51 12.69
C ARG A 18 9.39 0.63 11.49
N TYR A 19 9.73 -0.07 10.41
CA TYR A 19 8.90 -0.13 9.22
C TYR A 19 7.50 -0.66 9.56
N CYS A 20 6.46 0.09 9.19
CA CYS A 20 5.07 -0.25 9.48
C CYS A 20 4.15 0.23 8.35
N ASN A 21 3.69 -0.70 7.50
CA ASN A 21 2.75 -0.41 6.42
C ASN A 21 1.46 0.24 6.92
N SER A 22 0.92 -0.22 8.06
CA SER A 22 -0.28 0.37 8.65
C SER A 22 -0.08 1.83 9.09
N GLY A 23 1.15 2.21 9.47
CA GLY A 23 1.50 3.61 9.73
C GLY A 23 1.43 4.49 8.49
N TYR A 24 1.90 3.99 7.34
CA TYR A 24 1.77 4.71 6.05
C TYR A 24 0.32 4.79 5.58
N LEU A 25 -0.50 3.76 5.81
CA LEU A 25 -1.95 3.84 5.54
C LEU A 25 -2.63 4.89 6.42
N LEU A 26 -2.25 5.01 7.69
CA LEU A 26 -2.75 6.05 8.57
C LEU A 26 -2.34 7.45 8.07
N LEU A 27 -1.09 7.61 7.62
CA LEU A 27 -0.63 8.87 7.04
C LEU A 27 -1.43 9.25 5.79
N ALA A 28 -1.73 8.29 4.91
CA ALA A 28 -2.59 8.54 3.76
C ALA A 28 -3.99 9.04 4.18
N ARG A 29 -4.58 8.46 5.24
CA ARG A 29 -5.85 8.96 5.80
C ARG A 29 -5.75 10.36 6.38
N ILE A 30 -4.65 10.69 7.07
CA ILE A 30 -4.41 12.06 7.56
C ILE A 30 -4.36 13.05 6.39
N ILE A 31 -3.73 12.68 5.29
CA ILE A 31 -3.69 13.52 4.08
C ILE A 31 -5.11 13.74 3.54
N GLU A 32 -5.92 12.68 3.43
CA GLU A 32 -7.31 12.80 2.96
C GLU A 32 -8.15 13.75 3.82
N GLU A 33 -8.07 13.59 5.15
CA GLU A 33 -8.79 14.43 6.10
C GLU A 33 -8.29 15.89 6.05
N ALA A 34 -6.97 16.10 6.01
CA ALA A 34 -6.39 17.44 5.98
C ALA A 34 -6.62 18.17 4.65
N SER A 35 -6.72 17.44 3.54
CA SER A 35 -6.86 18.03 2.21
C SER A 35 -8.30 18.04 1.69
N GLY A 36 -9.21 17.27 2.29
CA GLY A 36 -10.58 17.08 1.80
C GLY A 36 -10.66 16.36 0.44
N MET A 37 -9.60 15.64 0.04
CA MET A 37 -9.50 14.99 -1.26
C MET A 37 -9.18 13.50 -1.08
N PRO A 38 -9.67 12.60 -1.94
CA PRO A 38 -9.21 11.22 -1.97
C PRO A 38 -7.69 11.15 -2.19
N TYR A 39 -7.00 10.24 -1.49
CA TYR A 39 -5.53 10.20 -1.49
C TYR A 39 -4.94 10.07 -2.91
N ARG A 40 -5.57 9.26 -3.76
CA ARG A 40 -5.14 9.09 -5.17
C ARG A 40 -5.21 10.41 -5.95
N GLU A 41 -6.26 11.19 -5.76
CA GLU A 41 -6.42 12.49 -6.43
C GLU A 41 -5.43 13.51 -5.88
N PHE A 42 -5.21 13.52 -4.56
CA PHE A 42 -4.19 14.36 -3.94
C PHE A 42 -2.81 14.09 -4.53
N VAL A 43 -2.37 12.83 -4.61
CA VAL A 43 -1.07 12.47 -5.18
C VAL A 43 -0.98 12.84 -6.66
N GLN A 44 -2.05 12.61 -7.44
CA GLN A 44 -2.07 13.01 -8.85
C GLN A 44 -1.85 14.52 -8.98
N GLN A 45 -2.70 15.32 -8.34
CA GLN A 45 -2.72 16.78 -8.54
C GLN A 45 -1.54 17.49 -7.86
N ARG A 46 -1.12 17.02 -6.68
CA ARG A 46 -0.15 17.74 -5.84
C ARG A 46 1.27 17.23 -5.97
N LEU A 47 1.47 16.07 -6.61
CA LEU A 47 2.80 15.49 -6.81
C LEU A 47 3.06 15.17 -8.28
N PHE A 48 2.25 14.32 -8.90
CA PHE A 48 2.54 13.86 -10.26
C PHE A 48 2.40 14.98 -11.29
N ASP A 49 1.31 15.74 -11.25
CA ASP A 49 1.07 16.85 -12.17
C ASP A 49 2.10 17.97 -11.97
N VAL A 50 2.42 18.29 -10.71
CA VAL A 50 3.43 19.30 -10.35
C VAL A 50 4.82 18.92 -10.86
N ALA A 51 5.18 17.64 -10.79
CA ALA A 51 6.46 17.12 -11.26
C ALA A 51 6.44 16.65 -12.72
N ALA A 52 5.35 16.89 -13.47
CA ALA A 52 5.14 16.45 -14.85
C ALA A 52 5.35 14.93 -15.07
N LEU A 53 4.99 14.10 -14.09
CA LEU A 53 5.12 12.65 -14.13
C LEU A 53 3.94 11.99 -14.86
N THR A 54 3.98 12.01 -16.19
CA THR A 54 2.87 11.53 -17.05
C THR A 54 2.73 10.01 -17.16
N HIS A 55 3.73 9.26 -16.68
CA HIS A 55 3.80 7.79 -16.71
C HIS A 55 3.91 7.17 -15.31
N THR A 56 3.49 7.90 -14.28
CA THR A 56 3.46 7.43 -12.89
C THR A 56 2.01 7.42 -12.41
N TYR A 57 1.58 6.33 -11.77
CA TYR A 57 0.19 6.12 -11.40
C TYR A 57 0.08 5.46 -10.03
N CYS A 58 -1.00 5.75 -9.31
CA CYS A 58 -1.46 4.90 -8.22
C CYS A 58 -2.13 3.66 -8.82
N ASP A 59 -1.59 2.48 -8.54
CA ASP A 59 -2.10 1.22 -9.10
C ASP A 59 -3.56 0.95 -8.70
N GLY A 60 -4.28 0.17 -9.51
CA GLY A 60 -5.71 -0.08 -9.34
C GLY A 60 -6.23 -1.20 -10.24
N GLN A 61 -7.28 -1.88 -9.80
CA GLN A 61 -7.83 -3.07 -10.48
C GLN A 61 -8.47 -2.77 -11.84
N THR A 62 -9.10 -1.61 -11.97
CA THR A 62 -9.91 -1.26 -13.14
C THR A 62 -9.16 -0.38 -14.14
N HIS A 63 -8.03 0.20 -13.75
CA HIS A 63 -7.27 1.09 -14.61
C HIS A 63 -6.33 0.28 -15.50
N ILE A 64 -6.52 0.37 -16.81
CA ILE A 64 -5.58 -0.18 -17.80
C ILE A 64 -4.35 0.75 -17.88
N ILE A 65 -3.23 0.30 -17.30
CA ILE A 65 -1.95 1.02 -17.36
C ILE A 65 -1.16 0.50 -18.56
N HIS A 66 -1.00 1.35 -19.58
CA HIS A 66 -0.19 1.02 -20.75
C HIS A 66 1.27 0.78 -20.33
N HIS A 67 1.93 -0.16 -21.00
CA HIS A 67 3.32 -0.55 -20.72
C HIS A 67 3.58 -1.11 -19.30
N ARG A 68 2.54 -1.51 -18.55
CA ARG A 68 2.70 -2.23 -17.28
C ARG A 68 3.24 -3.65 -17.51
N ALA A 69 4.40 -3.95 -16.95
CA ALA A 69 4.98 -5.29 -17.00
C ALA A 69 4.17 -6.31 -16.17
N ALA A 70 4.18 -7.58 -16.59
CA ALA A 70 3.62 -8.67 -15.80
C ALA A 70 4.58 -9.06 -14.66
N GLY A 71 4.03 -9.27 -13.47
CA GLY A 71 4.80 -9.77 -12.32
C GLY A 71 5.05 -11.28 -12.41
N TYR A 72 6.14 -11.74 -11.79
CA TYR A 72 6.46 -13.16 -11.63
C TYR A 72 6.72 -13.47 -10.15
N SER A 73 6.33 -14.67 -9.71
CA SER A 73 6.59 -15.17 -8.37
C SER A 73 7.34 -16.51 -8.43
N ARG A 74 8.03 -16.85 -7.34
CA ARG A 74 8.64 -18.17 -7.16
C ARG A 74 7.87 -18.98 -6.14
N TRP A 75 7.49 -20.19 -6.52
CA TRP A 75 6.88 -21.15 -5.62
C TRP A 75 7.47 -22.53 -5.87
N GLY A 76 8.00 -23.18 -4.82
CA GLY A 76 8.74 -24.43 -4.94
C GLY A 76 9.96 -24.33 -5.88
N GLY A 77 10.68 -23.20 -5.86
CA GLY A 77 11.87 -22.95 -6.69
C GLY A 77 11.59 -22.62 -8.16
N LYS A 78 10.38 -22.87 -8.67
CA LYS A 78 10.00 -22.59 -10.07
C LYS A 78 9.44 -21.18 -10.21
N LEU A 79 9.85 -20.49 -11.27
CA LEU A 79 9.29 -19.19 -11.66
C LEU A 79 7.90 -19.41 -12.29
N ARG A 80 6.93 -18.58 -11.92
CA ARG A 80 5.55 -18.60 -12.44
C ARG A 80 5.06 -17.17 -12.62
N ASN A 81 4.08 -16.95 -13.48
CA ASN A 81 3.38 -15.67 -13.53
C ASN A 81 2.76 -15.39 -12.16
N ALA A 82 2.97 -14.19 -11.64
CA ALA A 82 2.36 -13.78 -10.39
C ALA A 82 0.84 -13.61 -10.58
N ALA A 83 0.07 -14.00 -9.58
CA ALA A 83 -1.31 -13.58 -9.49
C ALA A 83 -1.37 -12.05 -9.39
N TYR A 84 -2.49 -11.47 -9.82
CA TYR A 84 -2.72 -10.04 -9.64
C TYR A 84 -2.59 -9.68 -8.15
N VAL A 85 -1.72 -8.73 -7.82
CA VAL A 85 -1.50 -8.29 -6.44
C VAL A 85 -2.53 -7.21 -6.13
N ILE A 86 -3.48 -7.52 -5.26
CA ILE A 86 -4.43 -6.51 -4.77
C ILE A 86 -3.79 -5.86 -3.53
N PHE A 87 -3.38 -4.59 -3.68
CA PHE A 87 -2.92 -3.77 -2.55
C PHE A 87 -4.06 -3.28 -1.65
N GLU A 88 -5.30 -3.33 -2.14
CA GLU A 88 -6.49 -3.05 -1.33
C GLU A 88 -6.85 -4.27 -0.48
N ASN A 89 -6.27 -4.31 0.72
CA ASN A 89 -6.56 -5.24 1.80
C ASN A 89 -6.39 -6.75 1.48
N ASP A 90 -5.57 -7.40 2.31
CA ASP A 90 -5.70 -8.82 2.67
C ASP A 90 -4.96 -9.89 1.84
N TYR A 91 -4.16 -9.56 0.82
CA TYR A 91 -3.32 -10.59 0.18
C TYR A 91 -2.25 -11.18 1.11
N TRP A 92 -1.64 -10.33 1.94
CA TRP A 92 -0.61 -10.78 2.88
C TRP A 92 -1.20 -11.54 4.08
N CYS A 93 -2.36 -11.12 4.60
CA CYS A 93 -3.03 -11.81 5.72
C CYS A 93 -3.64 -13.16 5.33
N ARG A 94 -4.11 -13.34 4.09
CA ARG A 94 -4.72 -14.62 3.66
C ARG A 94 -3.71 -15.71 3.33
N GLN A 95 -2.52 -15.38 2.83
CA GLN A 95 -1.47 -16.37 2.55
C GLN A 95 -0.62 -16.76 3.77
N HIS A 96 -0.70 -16.00 4.87
CA HIS A 96 0.04 -16.27 6.10
C HIS A 96 -0.89 -16.57 7.27
N HIS A 97 -1.87 -17.47 7.07
CA HIS A 97 -2.28 -18.38 8.14
C HIS A 97 -1.10 -19.30 8.47
N VAL A 98 -0.06 -18.71 9.06
CA VAL A 98 0.83 -19.44 9.96
C VAL A 98 0.01 -19.57 11.22
N GLU A 99 -0.61 -20.73 11.41
CA GLU A 99 -1.01 -21.19 12.74
C GLU A 99 0.20 -20.98 13.65
N ARG A 100 0.10 -19.99 14.53
CA ARG A 100 1.09 -19.83 15.61
C ARG A 100 0.73 -20.87 16.67
N PRO A 101 1.67 -21.72 17.12
CA PRO A 101 1.56 -22.29 18.45
C PRO A 101 1.58 -21.19 19.52
#